data_AF-A0A2B7X638-F1
#
_entry.id   AF-A0A2B7X638-F1
#
_cell.length_a   1.000
_cell.length_b   1.000
_cell.length_c   1.000
_cell.angle_alpha   90.00
_cell.angle_beta   90.00
_cell.angle_gamma   90.00
#
_symmetry.space_group_name_H-M   'P 1'
#
loop_
_entity.id
_entity.type
_entity.pdbx_description
1 polymer ?
#
loop_
_entity_poly.entity_id
_entity_poly.type
_entity_poly.pdbx_seq_one_letter_code
_entity_poly.pdbx_strand_id
1 'polypeptide(L)'
;MAVVAVNNVLDMANKRHGFLGGYDFSLLGGTRTTTDVDALVGEDPHRIREILLAADKRLSVSHRNKLELGLLIVIELLRGGADAQLKLPDPNNVPLMHINPSEVESGRLNRKGDPYVAEGTQDDDRFDEIPREAERVDATWSEIAKPATGS
;
A
#
# COMPACT_ATOMS: atom_id res chain seq x y z
N MET A 1 -0.68 -4.16 -9.03
CA MET A 1 -0.45 -4.38 -7.59
C MET A 1 -1.63 -3.85 -6.79
N ALA A 2 -2.09 -4.57 -5.75
CA ALA A 2 -3.27 -4.20 -4.97
C ALA A 2 -3.19 -2.82 -4.33
N VAL A 3 -2.01 -2.43 -3.87
CA VAL A 3 -1.77 -1.10 -3.30
C VAL A 3 -2.06 0.00 -4.30
N VAL A 4 -1.64 -0.12 -5.56
CA VAL A 4 -1.91 0.88 -6.59
C VAL A 4 -3.42 1.04 -6.84
N ALA A 5 -4.17 -0.06 -6.84
CA ALA A 5 -5.62 -0.02 -7.00
C ALA A 5 -6.28 0.73 -5.82
N VAL A 6 -5.90 0.39 -4.59
CA VAL A 6 -6.41 1.05 -3.38
C VAL A 6 -6.01 2.52 -3.34
N ASN A 7 -4.72 2.83 -3.53
CA ASN A 7 -4.18 4.18 -3.50
C ASN A 7 -4.90 5.09 -4.50
N ASN A 8 -5.00 4.66 -5.76
CA ASN A 8 -5.62 5.47 -6.80
C ASN A 8 -7.08 5.79 -6.48
N VAL A 9 -7.85 4.80 -6.00
CA VAL A 9 -9.25 5.03 -5.64
C VAL A 9 -9.37 6.00 -4.47
N LEU A 10 -8.57 5.82 -3.43
CA LEU A 10 -8.64 6.66 -2.23
C LEU A 10 -8.14 8.08 -2.51
N ASP A 11 -7.10 8.25 -3.31
CA ASP A 11 -6.63 9.57 -3.77
C ASP A 11 -7.69 10.29 -4.59
N MET A 12 -8.29 9.62 -5.58
CA MET A 12 -9.36 10.21 -6.40
C MET A 12 -10.60 10.58 -5.57
N ALA A 13 -10.89 9.82 -4.52
CA ALA A 13 -11.98 10.08 -3.60
C ALA A 13 -11.62 11.08 -2.47
N ASN A 14 -10.41 11.66 -2.51
CA ASN A 14 -9.85 12.57 -1.51
C ASN A 14 -9.94 12.00 -0.08
N LYS A 15 -9.58 10.73 0.08
CA LYS A 15 -9.61 10.00 1.35
C LYS A 15 -8.22 9.94 1.95
N ARG A 16 -8.08 10.44 3.17
CA ARG A 16 -6.83 10.33 3.93
C ARG A 16 -6.57 8.87 4.25
N HIS A 17 -5.42 8.37 3.79
CA HIS A 17 -5.01 7.00 4.01
C HIS A 17 -3.48 6.88 4.08
N GLY A 18 -3.01 5.73 4.54
CA GLY A 18 -1.61 5.33 4.53
C GLY A 18 -1.51 3.81 4.56
N PHE A 19 -0.37 3.27 4.13
CA PHE A 19 -0.14 1.82 4.13
C PHE A 19 0.79 1.43 5.28
N LEU A 20 0.60 0.23 5.81
CA LEU A 20 1.43 -0.34 6.86
C LEU A 20 1.94 -1.74 6.46
N GLY A 21 2.73 -2.35 7.34
CA GLY A 21 3.03 -3.77 7.29
C GLY A 21 4.05 -4.12 6.21
N GLY A 22 3.84 -5.27 5.56
CA GLY A 22 4.80 -5.82 4.60
C GLY A 22 5.10 -4.88 3.44
N TYR A 23 4.09 -4.15 2.96
CA TYR A 23 4.25 -3.20 1.86
C TYR A 23 5.17 -2.02 2.21
N ASP A 24 4.97 -1.39 3.38
CA ASP A 24 5.79 -0.25 3.81
C ASP A 24 7.26 -0.68 3.98
N PHE A 25 7.49 -1.88 4.53
CA PHE A 25 8.83 -2.46 4.62
C PHE A 25 9.48 -2.71 3.24
N SER A 26 8.69 -3.07 2.23
CA SER A 26 9.19 -3.26 0.86
C SER A 26 9.57 -1.94 0.19
N LEU A 27 8.91 -0.83 0.51
CA LEU A 27 9.28 0.51 0.03
C LEU A 27 10.63 0.98 0.56
N LEU A 28 11.03 0.53 1.76
CA LEU A 28 12.35 0.83 2.35
C LEU A 28 13.50 0.01 1.74
N GLY A 29 13.29 -0.56 0.55
CA GLY A 29 14.27 -1.37 -0.17
C GLY A 29 14.31 -2.84 0.26
N GLY A 30 13.29 -3.32 0.98
CA GLY A 30 13.10 -4.75 1.26
C GLY A 30 12.54 -5.49 0.04
N THR A 31 13.04 -6.69 -0.24
CA THR A 31 12.50 -7.57 -1.31
C THR A 31 11.38 -8.48 -0.79
N ARG A 32 10.60 -8.02 0.19
CA ARG A 32 9.53 -8.82 0.79
C ARG A 32 8.31 -8.82 -0.15
N THR A 33 7.88 -10.01 -0.56
CA THR A 33 6.58 -10.18 -1.20
C THR A 33 5.52 -10.24 -0.09
N THR A 34 4.46 -9.43 -0.21
CA THR A 34 3.34 -9.39 0.73
C THR A 34 2.10 -9.96 0.07
N THR A 35 1.36 -10.81 0.79
CA THR A 35 0.13 -11.46 0.30
C THR A 35 -1.13 -10.68 0.69
N ASP A 36 -0.94 -9.61 1.43
CA ASP A 36 -1.97 -8.73 1.96
C ASP A 36 -1.53 -7.26 1.91
N VAL A 37 -2.52 -6.38 2.02
CA VAL A 37 -2.37 -4.93 2.07
C VAL A 37 -3.07 -4.41 3.32
N ASP A 38 -2.29 -3.84 4.24
CA ASP A 38 -2.82 -3.13 5.40
C ASP A 38 -2.91 -1.64 5.09
N ALA A 39 -4.12 -1.08 5.09
CA ALA A 39 -4.36 0.34 4.88
C ALA A 39 -4.99 0.98 6.12
N LEU A 40 -4.31 1.99 6.67
CA LEU A 40 -4.90 2.92 7.62
C LEU A 40 -5.77 3.93 6.87
N VAL A 41 -6.99 4.14 7.35
CA VAL A 41 -7.95 5.07 6.76
C VAL A 41 -8.48 6.04 7.81
N GLY A 42 -8.67 7.30 7.42
CA GLY A 42 -9.17 8.35 8.33
C GLY A 42 -10.69 8.33 8.59
N GLU A 43 -11.42 7.46 7.91
CA GLU A 43 -12.88 7.33 8.00
C GLU A 43 -13.28 5.91 8.43
N ASP A 44 -14.59 5.67 8.54
CA ASP A 44 -15.11 4.33 8.82
C ASP A 44 -14.68 3.32 7.74
N PRO A 45 -13.99 2.21 8.10
CA PRO A 45 -13.57 1.18 7.17
C PRO A 45 -14.70 0.59 6.32
N HIS A 46 -15.93 0.52 6.84
CA HIS A 46 -17.07 0.04 6.06
C HIS A 46 -17.38 0.96 4.88
N ARG A 47 -17.43 2.28 5.12
CA ARG A 47 -17.63 3.29 4.08
C ARG A 47 -16.50 3.28 3.06
N ILE A 48 -15.25 3.14 3.51
CA ILE A 48 -14.11 3.07 2.60
C ILE A 48 -14.18 1.82 1.71
N ARG A 49 -14.56 0.67 2.28
CA ARG A 49 -14.77 -0.56 1.51
C ARG A 49 -15.81 -0.36 0.41
N GLU A 50 -16.93 0.32 0.70
CA GLU A 50 -17.96 0.59 -0.31
C GLU A 50 -17.43 1.46 -1.45
N ILE A 51 -16.65 2.50 -1.14
CA ILE A 51 -15.99 3.35 -2.15
C ILE A 51 -15.06 2.52 -3.04
N LEU A 52 -14.24 1.66 -2.42
CA LEU A 52 -13.31 0.79 -3.12
C LEU A 52 -14.04 -0.18 -4.08
N LEU A 53 -15.08 -0.85 -3.60
CA LEU A 53 -15.89 -1.78 -4.40
C LEU A 53 -16.65 -1.08 -5.53
N ALA A 54 -17.10 0.16 -5.32
CA ALA A 54 -17.79 0.92 -6.35
C ALA A 54 -16.84 1.42 -7.45
N ALA A 55 -15.59 1.73 -7.13
CA ALA A 55 -14.64 2.35 -8.05
C ALA A 55 -13.80 1.35 -8.85
N ASP A 56 -13.43 0.19 -8.26
CA ASP A 56 -12.60 -0.81 -8.93
C ASP A 56 -13.29 -2.17 -8.98
N LYS A 57 -13.74 -2.57 -10.19
CA LYS A 57 -14.46 -3.82 -10.44
C LYS A 57 -13.64 -5.09 -10.18
N ARG A 58 -12.32 -4.97 -10.02
CA ARG A 58 -11.43 -6.08 -9.67
C ARG A 58 -11.48 -6.39 -8.17
N LEU A 59 -11.96 -5.44 -7.37
CA LEU A 59 -12.15 -5.63 -5.94
C LEU A 59 -13.46 -6.35 -5.68
N SER A 60 -13.43 -7.25 -4.70
CA SER A 60 -14.57 -8.05 -4.31
C SER A 60 -14.55 -8.34 -2.81
N VAL A 61 -15.67 -8.83 -2.29
CA VAL A 61 -15.76 -9.30 -0.91
C VAL A 61 -15.83 -10.82 -0.94
N SER A 62 -14.92 -11.49 -0.25
CA SER A 62 -14.95 -12.95 -0.18
C SER A 62 -16.02 -13.46 0.77
N HIS A 63 -16.25 -14.77 0.73
CA HIS A 63 -17.15 -15.49 1.64
C HIS A 63 -16.88 -15.26 3.14
N ARG A 64 -15.67 -14.81 3.51
CA ARG A 64 -15.27 -14.47 4.89
C ARG A 64 -15.44 -12.98 5.20
N ASN A 65 -16.16 -12.25 4.35
CA ASN A 65 -16.40 -10.81 4.47
C ASN A 65 -15.11 -9.98 4.44
N LYS A 66 -14.06 -10.47 3.75
CA LYS A 66 -12.79 -9.77 3.56
C LYS A 66 -12.78 -9.09 2.20
N LEU A 67 -12.21 -7.89 2.13
CA LEU A 67 -11.99 -7.18 0.87
C LEU A 67 -10.76 -7.80 0.19
N GLU A 68 -10.88 -8.14 -1.09
CA GLU A 68 -9.83 -8.83 -1.84
C GLU A 68 -9.65 -8.24 -3.25
N LEU A 69 -8.41 -8.16 -3.71
CA LEU A 69 -8.09 -7.94 -5.12
C LEU A 69 -7.74 -9.29 -5.77
N GLY A 70 -8.65 -9.78 -6.62
CA GLY A 70 -8.48 -10.99 -7.43
C GLY A 70 -8.05 -12.22 -6.63
N LEU A 71 -8.93 -12.83 -5.82
CA LEU A 71 -8.81 -14.10 -5.07
C LEU A 71 -7.50 -14.40 -4.29
N LEU A 72 -6.51 -13.51 -4.31
CA LEU A 72 -5.14 -13.78 -3.88
C LEU A 72 -4.66 -12.75 -2.85
N ILE A 73 -5.10 -11.50 -2.95
CA ILE A 73 -4.60 -10.42 -2.09
C ILE A 73 -5.72 -9.89 -1.21
N VAL A 74 -5.59 -10.11 0.10
CA VAL A 74 -6.51 -9.57 1.11
C VAL A 74 -6.13 -8.12 1.40
N ILE A 75 -7.13 -7.26 1.50
CA ILE A 75 -6.98 -5.85 1.87
C ILE A 75 -7.64 -5.67 3.23
N GLU A 76 -6.82 -5.32 4.22
CA GLU A 76 -7.27 -4.99 5.57
C GLU A 76 -7.38 -3.46 5.73
N LEU A 77 -8.56 -3.00 6.12
CA LEU A 77 -8.84 -1.59 6.35
C LEU A 77 -8.89 -1.33 7.85
N LEU A 78 -7.93 -0.55 8.33
CA LEU A 78 -7.77 -0.21 9.74
C LEU A 78 -8.19 1.25 9.95
N ARG A 79 -9.10 1.49 10.89
CA ARG A 79 -9.47 2.87 11.25
C ARG A 79 -8.31 3.52 11.99
N GLY A 80 -7.80 4.63 11.45
CA GLY A 80 -6.83 5.49 12.11
C GLY A 80 -7.49 6.68 12.82
N GLY A 81 -6.70 7.41 13.59
CA GLY A 81 -7.14 8.59 14.35
C GLY A 81 -6.98 8.41 15.87
N ALA A 82 -7.01 9.53 16.61
CA ALA A 82 -6.76 9.54 18.06
C ALA A 82 -7.77 8.69 18.86
N ASP A 83 -9.01 8.60 18.36
CA ASP A 83 -10.09 7.84 19.00
C ASP A 83 -10.25 6.42 18.44
N ALA A 84 -9.37 6.01 17.51
CA ALA A 84 -9.46 4.70 16.88
C ALA A 84 -8.67 3.66 17.67
N GLN A 85 -9.34 2.56 18.05
CA GLN A 85 -8.66 1.43 18.66
C GLN A 85 -8.07 0.53 17.57
N LEU A 86 -6.74 0.56 17.41
CA LEU A 86 -6.04 -0.43 16.60
C LEU A 86 -6.03 -1.77 17.35
N LYS A 87 -6.57 -2.81 16.72
CA LYS A 87 -6.43 -4.18 17.22
C LYS A 87 -5.00 -4.64 16.96
N LEU A 88 -4.15 -4.51 17.97
CA LEU A 88 -2.83 -5.13 17.98
C LEU A 88 -2.96 -6.56 18.52
N PRO A 89 -2.16 -7.52 18.03
CA PRO A 89 -2.11 -8.85 18.60
C PRO A 89 -1.70 -8.78 20.08
N ASP A 90 -2.25 -9.67 20.91
CA ASP A 90 -1.86 -9.77 22.32
C ASP A 90 -0.36 -10.10 22.38
N PRO A 91 0.48 -9.22 22.96
CA PRO A 91 1.92 -9.44 23.00
C PRO A 91 2.31 -10.75 23.72
N ASN A 92 1.44 -11.28 24.58
CA ASN A 92 1.69 -12.55 25.26
C ASN A 92 1.49 -13.78 24.35
N ASN A 93 0.80 -13.61 23.21
CA ASN A 93 0.48 -14.68 22.27
C ASN A 93 1.23 -14.54 20.92
N VAL A 94 2.04 -13.49 20.74
CA VAL A 94 2.87 -13.34 19.55
C VAL A 94 4.10 -14.24 19.68
N PRO A 95 4.37 -15.15 18.73
CA PRO A 95 5.57 -15.98 18.78
C PRO A 95 6.83 -15.12 18.69
N LEU A 96 7.70 -15.23 19.70
CA LEU A 96 9.00 -14.55 19.70
C LEU A 96 9.97 -15.30 18.79
N MET A 97 10.33 -14.69 17.67
CA MET A 97 11.43 -15.19 16.83
C MET A 97 12.76 -14.70 17.40
N HIS A 98 13.52 -15.63 17.99
CA HIS A 98 14.89 -15.39 18.39
C HIS A 98 15.81 -15.64 17.20
N ILE A 99 16.31 -14.57 16.60
CA ILE A 99 17.31 -14.64 15.54
C ILE A 99 18.67 -14.39 16.18
N ASN A 100 19.58 -15.35 16.07
CA ASN A 100 20.94 -15.16 16.56
C ASN A 100 21.65 -14.12 15.68
N PRO A 101 22.25 -13.06 16.24
CA PRO A 101 22.95 -12.04 15.46
C PRO A 101 24.02 -12.60 14.51
N SER A 102 24.65 -13.73 14.86
CA SER A 102 25.63 -14.39 14.00
C SER A 102 25.03 -15.15 12.81
N GLU A 103 23.72 -15.41 12.83
CA GLU A 103 22.96 -16.04 11.74
C GLU A 103 22.33 -15.00 10.80
N VAL A 104 22.39 -13.73 11.19
CA VAL A 104 22.06 -12.61 10.31
C VAL A 104 23.33 -12.30 9.52
N GLU A 105 23.49 -12.91 8.35
CA GLU A 105 24.46 -12.40 7.38
C GLU A 105 24.22 -10.88 7.22
N SER A 106 25.27 -10.07 7.15
CA SER A 106 25.14 -8.62 6.93
C SER A 106 24.47 -8.26 5.58
N GLY A 107 24.07 -9.25 4.79
CA GLY A 107 23.08 -9.12 3.73
C GLY A 107 21.69 -9.54 4.23
N ARG A 108 20.70 -8.67 3.98
CA ARG A 108 19.25 -8.94 3.91
C ARG A 108 18.91 -10.44 3.96
N LEU A 109 18.01 -10.85 4.84
CA LEU A 109 17.44 -12.21 4.99
C LEU A 109 17.25 -12.95 3.64
N ASN A 110 18.33 -13.51 3.10
CA ASN A 110 18.36 -14.35 1.92
C ASN A 110 18.37 -15.78 2.44
N ARG A 111 17.22 -16.29 2.87
CA ARG A 111 17.09 -17.73 3.06
C ARG A 111 16.79 -18.37 1.71
N LYS A 112 17.87 -18.81 1.05
CA LYS A 112 17.86 -20.04 0.24
C LYS A 112 17.25 -21.13 1.12
N GLY A 113 16.05 -21.63 0.78
CA GLY A 113 15.53 -22.84 1.42
C GLY A 113 14.01 -23.04 1.45
N ASP A 114 13.18 -22.04 1.16
CA ASP A 114 11.73 -22.26 1.08
C ASP A 114 11.28 -22.60 -0.35
N PRO A 115 10.35 -23.57 -0.51
CA PRO A 115 10.17 -24.29 -1.77
C PRO A 115 9.22 -23.55 -2.71
N TYR A 116 9.61 -22.39 -3.24
CA TYR A 116 8.93 -21.81 -4.39
C TYR A 116 9.94 -21.19 -5.35
N VAL A 117 10.57 -22.07 -6.13
CA VAL A 117 11.27 -21.69 -7.36
C VAL A 117 10.18 -21.47 -8.42
N ALA A 118 9.89 -20.22 -8.74
CA ALA A 118 9.45 -19.91 -10.09
C ALA A 118 10.74 -19.68 -10.89
N GLU A 119 11.04 -20.64 -11.77
CA GLU A 119 12.15 -20.54 -12.70
C GLU A 119 12.04 -19.26 -13.54
N GLY A 120 13.21 -18.70 -13.82
CA GLY A 120 13.37 -17.40 -14.44
C GLY A 120 12.76 -17.31 -15.83
N THR A 121 12.27 -16.11 -16.13
CA THR A 121 12.43 -15.55 -17.46
C THR A 121 13.54 -14.52 -17.35
N GLN A 122 14.70 -14.87 -17.92
CA GLN A 122 15.68 -13.93 -18.40
C GLN A 122 14.99 -13.01 -19.40
N ASP A 123 15.18 -11.70 -19.27
CA ASP A 123 15.22 -10.79 -20.41
C ASP A 123 16.10 -9.59 -20.03
N ASP A 124 17.35 -9.72 -20.47
CA ASP A 124 18.24 -8.73 -21.05
C ASP A 124 18.08 -7.24 -20.70
N ASP A 125 19.18 -6.76 -20.11
CA ASP A 125 19.79 -5.44 -20.30
C ASP A 125 19.28 -4.67 -21.54
N ARG A 126 18.55 -3.58 -21.29
CA ARG A 126 18.59 -2.28 -22.01
C ARG A 126 17.36 -1.43 -21.64
N PHE A 127 17.56 -0.41 -20.81
CA PHE A 127 16.86 0.86 -21.00
C PHE A 127 17.82 1.99 -20.66
N ASP A 128 18.21 2.66 -21.74
CA ASP A 128 19.12 3.78 -21.82
C ASP A 128 18.60 5.03 -21.07
N GLU A 129 19.55 5.83 -20.61
CA GLU A 129 19.52 7.26 -20.30
C GLU A 129 18.16 7.99 -20.32
N ILE A 130 17.70 8.43 -19.14
CA ILE A 130 16.65 9.47 -19.03
C ILE A 130 17.32 10.85 -19.12
N PRO A 131 17.02 11.69 -20.13
CA PRO A 131 17.55 13.05 -20.18
C PRO A 131 16.91 13.93 -19.09
N ARG A 132 17.75 14.71 -18.40
CA ARG A 132 17.34 15.77 -17.48
C ARG A 132 16.90 17.00 -18.27
N GLU A 133 15.59 17.19 -18.46
CA GLU A 133 15.03 18.50 -18.84
C GLU A 133 13.51 18.54 -18.58
N ALA A 134 13.09 19.23 -17.51
CA ALA A 134 11.80 19.93 -17.40
C ALA A 134 11.71 20.67 -16.05
N GLU A 135 12.63 21.61 -15.81
CA GLU A 135 12.34 22.80 -15.00
C GLU A 135 11.44 23.72 -15.82
N ARG A 136 10.17 23.88 -15.41
CA ARG A 136 9.31 25.09 -15.55
C ARG A 136 7.83 24.71 -15.50
N VAL A 137 7.22 24.82 -14.33
CA VAL A 137 5.88 25.38 -14.22
C VAL A 137 5.75 26.06 -12.86
N ASP A 138 6.25 27.29 -12.81
CA ASP A 138 5.96 28.25 -11.75
C ASP A 138 5.44 29.50 -12.46
N ALA A 139 4.12 29.57 -12.67
CA ALA A 139 3.34 30.77 -12.98
C ALA A 139 1.93 30.37 -13.45
N THR A 140 0.96 30.31 -12.52
CA THR A 140 -0.41 30.84 -12.67
C THR A 140 -1.23 30.45 -11.43
N TRP A 141 -1.05 31.18 -10.33
CA TRP A 141 -1.92 31.10 -9.14
C TRP A 141 -2.53 32.45 -8.75
N SER A 142 -2.60 33.42 -9.67
CA SER A 142 -3.03 34.80 -9.38
C SER A 142 -4.36 35.26 -9.99
N GLU A 143 -5.21 34.41 -10.59
CA GLU A 143 -6.43 34.88 -11.28
C GLU A 143 -7.77 34.23 -10.90
N ILE A 144 -7.88 33.49 -9.79
CA ILE A 144 -9.20 33.00 -9.31
C ILE A 144 -9.47 33.48 -7.89
N ALA A 145 -9.60 34.80 -7.72
CA ALA A 145 -10.22 35.41 -6.55
C ALA A 145 -10.74 36.82 -6.87
N LYS A 146 -11.90 36.91 -7.51
CA LYS A 146 -12.79 38.08 -7.37
C LYS A 146 -14.23 37.59 -7.17
N PRO A 147 -14.88 37.91 -6.03
CA PRO A 147 -16.30 37.66 -5.87
C PRO A 147 -17.12 38.68 -6.70
N ALA A 148 -18.14 38.18 -7.40
CA ALA A 148 -19.13 39.00 -8.06
C ALA A 148 -19.98 39.73 -7.01
N THR A 149 -19.95 41.06 -7.04
CA THR A 149 -20.89 41.93 -6.34
C THR A 149 -22.22 41.91 -7.07
N GLY A 150 -23.30 41.52 -6.40
CA GLY A 150 -24.67 41.60 -6.90
C GLY A 150 -25.58 42.25 -5.88
N SER A 151 -25.88 43.54 -6.09
CA SER A 151 -27.14 44.23 -5.78
C SER A 151 -27.07 45.63 -6.37
#